data_AF-A0A524GAB7-F1
#
_entry.id   AF-A0A524GAB7-F1
#
_cell.length_a   1.000
_cell.length_b   1.000
_cell.length_c   1.000
_cell.angle_alpha   90.00
_cell.angle_beta   90.00
_cell.angle_gamma   90.00
#
_symmetry.space_group_name_H-M   'P 1'
#
loop_
_entity.id
_entity.type
_entity.pdbx_description
1 polymer ?
#
loop_
_entity_poly.entity_id
_entity_poly.type
_entity_poly.pdbx_seq_one_letter_code
_entity_poly.pdbx_strand_id
1 'polypeptide(L)'
;MGIMKTAAVKGMIPAGNKVGELRSNILRLINETAVVLEERFGAAGLEAVEEIFRRLGENDADLMKERLGFGDTLKDSLDAWLVIGHILGSKMEPKWVSEKRVEVRHSYCPQHEEFMKHGKLFCTQACLPYVGAIGEKIGKDVKMDVVHAADENGPCIKALSIP
;
A
#
# COMPACT_ATOMS: atom_id res chain seq x y z
N MET A 1 -13.34 -6.16 19.22
CA MET A 1 -12.09 -6.10 18.43
C MET A 1 -11.25 -7.33 18.74
N GLY A 2 -10.85 -8.12 17.73
CA GLY A 2 -9.98 -9.27 17.93
C GLY A 2 -8.55 -8.85 18.35
N ILE A 3 -7.89 -9.68 19.17
CA ILE A 3 -6.53 -9.42 19.68
C ILE A 3 -5.54 -9.29 18.51
N MET A 4 -5.63 -10.17 17.51
CA MET A 4 -4.74 -10.20 16.34
C MET A 4 -4.85 -8.95 15.46
N LYS A 5 -6.08 -8.52 15.11
CA LYS A 5 -6.32 -7.27 14.37
C LYS A 5 -5.67 -6.08 15.08
N THR A 6 -5.91 -5.97 16.39
CA THR A 6 -5.39 -4.86 17.20
C THR A 6 -3.86 -4.83 17.22
N ALA A 7 -3.22 -5.98 17.39
CA ALA A 7 -1.76 -6.09 17.40
C ALA A 7 -1.14 -5.72 16.04
N ALA A 8 -1.73 -6.19 14.94
CA ALA A 8 -1.28 -5.87 13.58
C ALA A 8 -1.45 -4.37 13.26
N VAL A 9 -2.62 -3.80 13.55
CA VAL A 9 -2.90 -2.38 13.33
C VAL A 9 -2.03 -1.47 14.19
N LYS A 10 -1.63 -1.91 15.40
CA LYS A 10 -0.72 -1.15 16.27
C LYS A 10 0.77 -1.38 15.97
N GLY A 11 1.11 -2.21 14.98
CA GLY A 11 2.50 -2.52 14.66
C GLY A 11 3.27 -3.17 15.83
N MET A 12 2.57 -3.91 16.70
CA MET A 12 3.16 -4.49 17.93
C MET A 12 4.06 -5.70 17.69
N ILE A 13 4.33 -6.06 16.44
CA ILE A 13 5.38 -7.04 16.07
C ILE A 13 6.68 -6.26 15.89
N PRO A 14 7.66 -6.35 16.81
CA PRO A 14 8.87 -5.54 16.74
C PRO A 14 9.69 -5.89 15.49
N ALA A 15 10.01 -4.88 14.68
CA ALA A 15 10.92 -5.05 13.56
C ALA A 15 12.37 -5.04 14.07
N GLY A 16 12.95 -6.22 14.33
CA GLY A 16 14.39 -6.35 14.52
C GLY A 16 15.16 -6.10 13.20
N ASN A 17 16.49 -5.96 13.25
CA ASN A 17 17.33 -5.64 12.07
C ASN A 17 17.10 -6.55 10.86
N LYS A 18 16.89 -7.86 11.09
CA LYS A 18 16.58 -8.85 10.04
C LYS A 18 15.28 -8.54 9.28
N VAL A 19 14.28 -7.97 9.96
CA VAL A 19 13.02 -7.55 9.33
C VAL A 19 13.24 -6.35 8.42
N GLY A 20 14.13 -5.44 8.79
CA GLY A 20 14.54 -4.31 7.95
C GLY A 20 15.21 -4.75 6.65
N GLU A 21 16.13 -5.72 6.71
CA GLU A 21 16.79 -6.28 5.52
C GLU A 21 15.80 -6.98 4.58
N LEU A 22 14.91 -7.83 5.13
CA LEU A 22 13.88 -8.50 4.35
C LEU A 22 12.93 -7.51 3.67
N ARG A 23 12.51 -6.46 4.40
CA ARG A 23 11.70 -5.37 3.83
C ARG A 23 12.42 -4.67 2.69
N SER A 24 13.69 -4.31 2.87
CA SER A 24 14.50 -3.69 1.81
C SER A 24 14.56 -4.57 0.56
N ASN A 25 14.74 -5.89 0.74
CA ASN A 25 14.74 -6.84 -0.36
C ASN A 25 13.38 -6.90 -1.10
N ILE A 26 12.27 -6.81 -0.37
CA ILE A 26 10.93 -6.76 -0.98
C ILE A 26 10.76 -5.47 -1.80
N LEU A 27 11.16 -4.32 -1.25
CA LEU A 27 11.06 -3.04 -1.96
C LEU A 27 11.91 -3.04 -3.23
N ARG A 28 13.13 -3.57 -3.15
CA ARG A 28 13.99 -3.77 -4.31
C ARG A 28 13.34 -4.71 -5.33
N LEU A 29 12.77 -5.84 -4.91
CA LEU A 29 12.06 -6.76 -5.81
C LEU A 29 10.92 -6.07 -6.57
N ILE A 30 10.14 -5.23 -5.88
CA ILE A 30 9.06 -4.45 -6.51
C ILE A 30 9.64 -3.53 -7.60
N ASN A 31 10.72 -2.81 -7.28
CA ASN A 31 11.38 -1.92 -8.24
C ASN A 31 11.96 -2.69 -9.44
N GLU A 32 12.77 -3.72 -9.19
CA GLU A 32 13.43 -4.52 -10.23
C GLU A 32 12.41 -5.20 -11.17
N THR A 33 11.29 -5.67 -10.62
CA THR A 33 10.21 -6.25 -11.45
C THR A 33 9.65 -5.21 -12.40
N ALA A 34 9.42 -3.98 -11.93
CA ALA A 34 8.91 -2.90 -12.76
C ALA A 34 9.91 -2.49 -13.85
N VAL A 35 11.18 -2.31 -13.48
CA VAL A 35 12.28 -1.97 -14.39
C VAL A 35 12.43 -3.03 -15.48
N VAL A 36 12.58 -4.30 -15.10
CA VAL A 36 12.82 -5.39 -16.06
C VAL A 36 11.65 -5.56 -17.02
N LEU A 37 10.41 -5.44 -16.55
CA LEU A 37 9.24 -5.56 -17.42
C LEU A 37 9.12 -4.37 -18.37
N GLU A 38 9.39 -3.16 -17.88
CA GLU A 38 9.41 -1.97 -18.74
C GLU A 38 10.51 -2.05 -19.81
N GLU A 39 11.73 -2.40 -19.45
CA GLU A 39 12.85 -2.49 -20.40
C GLU A 39 12.59 -3.50 -21.52
N ARG A 40 11.90 -4.61 -21.20
CA ARG A 40 11.63 -5.68 -22.16
C ARG A 40 10.39 -5.44 -23.01
N PHE A 41 9.35 -4.82 -22.45
CA PHE A 41 8.02 -4.79 -23.04
C PHE A 41 7.39 -3.39 -23.10
N GLY A 42 8.09 -2.35 -22.64
CA GLY A 42 7.62 -0.96 -22.61
C GLY A 42 6.31 -0.80 -21.84
N ALA A 43 5.34 -0.11 -22.44
CA ALA A 43 4.03 0.13 -21.85
C ALA A 43 3.28 -1.16 -21.48
N ALA A 44 3.34 -2.19 -22.33
CA ALA A 44 2.72 -3.49 -22.03
C ALA A 44 3.37 -4.18 -20.81
N GLY A 45 4.67 -3.94 -20.59
CA GLY A 45 5.35 -4.38 -19.37
C GLY A 45 4.83 -3.68 -18.12
N LEU A 46 4.62 -2.37 -18.20
CA LEU A 46 4.05 -1.58 -17.10
C LEU A 46 2.60 -1.95 -16.79
N GLU A 47 1.78 -2.26 -17.80
CA GLU A 47 0.42 -2.80 -17.61
C GLU A 47 0.46 -4.17 -16.91
N ALA A 48 1.44 -5.02 -17.24
CA ALA A 48 1.62 -6.29 -16.56
C ALA A 48 2.02 -6.09 -15.08
N VAL A 49 2.84 -5.09 -14.77
CA VAL A 49 3.17 -4.72 -13.38
C VAL A 49 1.91 -4.33 -12.61
N GLU A 50 1.08 -3.44 -13.18
CA GLU A 50 -0.20 -3.04 -12.60
C GLU A 50 -1.10 -4.24 -12.29
N GLU A 51 -1.24 -5.16 -13.25
CA GLU A 51 -2.07 -6.34 -13.08
C GLU A 51 -1.52 -7.30 -12.00
N ILE A 52 -0.21 -7.51 -11.95
CA ILE A 52 0.44 -8.33 -10.91
C ILE A 52 0.13 -7.77 -9.52
N PHE A 53 0.35 -6.46 -9.33
CA PHE A 53 0.19 -5.83 -8.03
C PHE A 53 -1.28 -5.69 -7.62
N ARG A 54 -2.18 -5.43 -8.58
CA ARG A 54 -3.63 -5.46 -8.34
C ARG A 54 -4.06 -6.84 -7.83
N ARG A 55 -3.72 -7.93 -8.53
CA ARG A 55 -4.08 -9.30 -8.12
C ARG A 55 -3.49 -9.67 -6.76
N LEU A 56 -2.24 -9.28 -6.49
CA LEU A 56 -1.63 -9.52 -5.18
C LEU A 56 -2.40 -8.79 -4.07
N GLY A 57 -2.78 -7.54 -4.29
CA GLY A 57 -3.58 -6.76 -3.33
C GLY A 57 -4.96 -7.37 -3.09
N GLU A 58 -5.59 -7.91 -4.14
CA GLU A 58 -6.86 -8.62 -4.00
C GLU A 58 -6.75 -9.90 -3.17
N ASN A 59 -5.68 -10.66 -3.33
CA ASN A 59 -5.44 -11.88 -2.55
C ASN A 59 -5.10 -11.53 -1.09
N ASP A 60 -4.29 -10.50 -0.87
CA ASP A 60 -3.94 -10.06 0.49
C ASP A 60 -5.17 -9.52 1.23
N ALA A 61 -6.07 -8.81 0.55
CA ALA A 61 -7.35 -8.40 1.13
C ALA A 61 -8.20 -9.58 1.62
N ASP A 62 -8.29 -10.64 0.82
CA ASP A 62 -9.03 -11.86 1.20
C ASP A 62 -8.39 -12.53 2.41
N LEU A 63 -7.06 -12.67 2.41
CA LEU A 63 -6.32 -13.23 3.54
C LEU A 63 -6.45 -12.37 4.80
N MET A 64 -6.48 -11.04 4.67
CA MET A 64 -6.71 -10.15 5.79
C MET A 64 -8.11 -10.34 6.39
N LYS A 65 -9.15 -10.45 5.56
CA LYS A 65 -10.50 -10.78 6.03
C LYS A 65 -10.53 -12.10 6.77
N GLU A 66 -9.97 -13.15 6.17
CA GLU A 66 -9.95 -14.51 6.73
C GLU A 66 -9.16 -14.58 8.04
N ARG A 67 -7.94 -14.05 8.07
CA ARG A 67 -6.97 -14.31 9.15
C ARG A 67 -6.96 -13.24 10.23
N LEU A 68 -7.27 -11.99 9.87
CA LEU A 68 -7.25 -10.86 10.80
C LEU A 68 -8.67 -10.41 11.18
N GLY A 69 -9.71 -10.95 10.54
CA GLY A 69 -11.10 -10.65 10.87
C GLY A 69 -11.48 -9.21 10.52
N PHE A 70 -10.98 -8.70 9.39
CA PHE A 70 -11.45 -7.43 8.85
C PHE A 70 -12.92 -7.54 8.39
N GLY A 71 -13.71 -6.53 8.72
CA GLY A 71 -15.08 -6.39 8.23
C GLY A 71 -15.11 -5.78 6.83
N ASP A 72 -16.11 -4.94 6.60
CA ASP A 72 -16.39 -4.32 5.30
C ASP A 72 -16.62 -2.80 5.40
N THR A 73 -16.09 -2.14 6.42
CA THR A 73 -16.25 -0.68 6.59
C THR A 73 -15.09 0.12 5.99
N LEU A 74 -15.30 1.43 5.78
CA LEU A 74 -14.21 2.37 5.44
C LEU A 74 -13.07 2.33 6.47
N LYS A 75 -13.41 2.15 7.75
CA LYS A 75 -12.42 2.01 8.81
C LYS A 75 -11.62 0.71 8.68
N ASP A 76 -12.25 -0.40 8.29
CA ASP A 76 -11.56 -1.66 8.02
C ASP A 76 -10.55 -1.51 6.87
N SER A 77 -10.93 -0.84 5.78
CA SER A 77 -10.02 -0.53 4.67
C SER A 77 -8.82 0.30 5.12
N LEU A 78 -9.06 1.35 5.93
CA LEU A 78 -7.97 2.15 6.50
C LEU A 78 -7.05 1.32 7.40
N ASP A 79 -7.62 0.56 8.32
CA ASP A 79 -6.86 -0.27 9.27
C ASP A 79 -5.98 -1.29 8.50
N ALA A 80 -6.44 -1.80 7.36
CA ALA A 80 -5.65 -2.68 6.49
C ALA A 80 -4.49 -1.97 5.79
N TRP A 81 -4.70 -0.74 5.30
CA TRP A 81 -3.60 0.09 4.82
C TRP A 81 -2.54 0.32 5.88
N LEU A 82 -2.93 0.56 7.13
CA LEU A 82 -1.98 0.73 8.24
C LEU A 82 -1.19 -0.57 8.52
N VAL A 83 -1.82 -1.74 8.42
CA VAL A 83 -1.12 -3.04 8.54
C VAL A 83 -0.04 -3.18 7.45
N ILE A 84 -0.39 -2.92 6.19
CA ILE A 84 0.59 -2.93 5.08
C ILE A 84 1.68 -1.89 5.32
N GLY A 85 1.31 -0.69 5.74
CA GLY A 85 2.25 0.38 6.09
C GLY A 85 3.28 -0.07 7.10
N HIS A 86 2.87 -0.74 8.18
CA HIS A 86 3.80 -1.28 9.18
C HIS A 86 4.71 -2.38 8.62
N ILE A 87 4.17 -3.29 7.80
CA ILE A 87 4.96 -4.35 7.16
C ILE A 87 6.03 -3.72 6.27
N LEU A 88 5.65 -2.77 5.42
CA LEU A 88 6.54 -2.06 4.50
C LEU A 88 7.35 -0.93 5.14
N GLY A 89 7.19 -0.68 6.45
CA GLY A 89 7.95 0.33 7.19
C GLY A 89 7.57 1.78 6.89
N SER A 90 6.40 2.01 6.29
CA SER A 90 5.87 3.35 6.04
C SER A 90 5.34 3.99 7.31
N LYS A 91 5.49 5.32 7.42
CA LYS A 91 4.78 6.11 8.45
C LYS A 91 3.59 6.77 7.80
N MET A 92 2.40 6.37 8.25
CA MET A 92 1.12 6.78 7.69
C MET A 92 0.34 7.58 8.73
N GLU A 93 -0.13 8.75 8.33
CA GLU A 93 -0.85 9.71 9.16
C GLU A 93 -2.27 9.88 8.61
N PRO A 94 -3.24 9.08 9.10
CA PRO A 94 -4.63 9.21 8.69
C PRO A 94 -5.29 10.43 9.33
N LYS A 95 -6.06 11.16 8.52
CA LYS A 95 -6.89 12.29 8.92
C LYS A 95 -8.28 12.09 8.35
N TRP A 96 -9.25 11.88 9.24
CA TRP A 96 -10.67 11.88 8.86
C TRP A 96 -11.08 13.30 8.47
N VAL A 97 -11.48 13.48 7.21
CA VAL A 97 -11.96 14.77 6.70
C VAL A 97 -13.49 14.82 6.69
N SER A 98 -14.15 13.67 6.72
CA SER A 98 -15.57 13.50 7.02
C SER A 98 -15.84 12.06 7.50
N GLU A 99 -17.08 11.72 7.84
CA GLU A 99 -17.47 10.33 8.15
C GLU A 99 -17.29 9.38 6.96
N LYS A 100 -17.31 9.91 5.74
CA LYS A 100 -17.22 9.15 4.49
C LYS A 100 -15.84 9.24 3.82
N ARG A 101 -14.86 9.92 4.44
CA ARG A 101 -13.56 10.13 3.80
C ARG A 101 -12.43 10.26 4.82
N VAL A 102 -11.36 9.51 4.57
CA VAL A 102 -10.09 9.61 5.28
C VAL A 102 -8.96 9.87 4.29
N GLU A 103 -8.16 10.89 4.56
CA GLU A 103 -6.93 11.16 3.83
C GLU A 103 -5.76 10.57 4.62
N VAL A 104 -4.80 9.98 3.92
CA VAL A 104 -3.64 9.33 4.52
C VAL A 104 -2.38 9.95 3.90
N ARG A 105 -1.70 10.76 4.72
CA ARG A 105 -0.40 11.31 4.39
C ARG A 105 0.66 10.29 4.74
N HIS A 106 1.59 10.05 3.83
CA HIS A 106 2.83 9.35 4.17
C HIS A 106 3.82 10.39 4.65
N SER A 107 4.18 10.40 5.93
CA SER A 107 5.33 11.21 6.39
C SER A 107 6.66 10.51 6.10
N TYR A 108 6.61 9.21 5.81
CA TYR A 108 7.74 8.42 5.35
C TYR A 108 7.27 7.24 4.49
N CYS A 109 7.91 7.03 3.33
CA CYS A 109 7.61 5.94 2.40
C CYS A 109 8.91 5.30 1.87
N PRO A 110 9.32 4.14 2.43
CA PRO A 110 10.51 3.40 1.95
C PRO A 110 10.47 3.04 0.46
N GLN A 111 9.28 2.77 -0.08
CA GLN A 111 9.11 2.44 -1.49
C GLN A 111 9.42 3.64 -2.39
N HIS A 112 9.04 4.85 -1.97
CA HIS A 112 9.40 6.08 -2.67
C HIS A 112 10.91 6.31 -2.65
N GLU A 113 11.57 6.14 -1.50
CA GLU A 113 13.03 6.24 -1.42
C GLU A 113 13.73 5.24 -2.34
N GLU A 114 13.25 4.00 -2.38
CA GLU A 114 13.83 2.98 -3.26
C GLU A 114 13.66 3.37 -4.73
N PHE A 115 12.47 3.80 -5.15
CA PHE A 115 12.22 4.27 -6.51
C PHE A 115 13.09 5.47 -6.90
N MET A 116 13.29 6.43 -5.98
CA MET A 116 14.12 7.61 -6.22
C MET A 116 15.60 7.25 -6.44
N LYS A 117 16.13 6.19 -5.82
CA LYS A 117 17.51 5.73 -6.08
C LYS A 117 17.73 5.31 -7.54
N HIS A 118 16.67 4.85 -8.21
CA HIS A 118 16.70 4.40 -9.60
C HIS A 118 16.19 5.46 -10.59
N GLY A 119 15.89 6.68 -10.11
CA GLY A 119 15.51 7.82 -10.94
C GLY A 119 14.10 7.76 -11.53
N LYS A 120 13.24 6.84 -11.08
CA LYS A 120 11.89 6.69 -11.62
C LYS A 120 10.89 6.17 -10.59
N LEU A 121 9.73 6.81 -10.53
CA LEU A 121 8.61 6.40 -9.68
C LEU A 121 7.68 5.42 -10.40
N PHE A 122 7.50 4.24 -9.81
CA PHE A 122 6.52 3.24 -10.27
C PHE A 122 5.27 3.22 -9.36
N CYS A 123 4.92 4.35 -8.76
CA CYS A 123 3.78 4.42 -7.83
C CYS A 123 2.47 4.06 -8.52
N THR A 124 2.24 4.49 -9.75
CA THR A 124 1.01 4.22 -10.51
C THR A 124 0.93 2.79 -11.01
N GLN A 125 2.06 2.13 -11.27
CA GLN A 125 2.07 0.75 -11.75
C GLN A 125 2.18 -0.30 -10.63
N ALA A 126 2.83 0.01 -9.50
CA ALA A 126 3.06 -0.99 -8.45
C ALA A 126 2.33 -0.67 -7.14
N CYS A 127 2.61 0.51 -6.56
CA CYS A 127 2.09 0.85 -5.24
C CYS A 127 0.56 1.04 -5.25
N LEU A 128 0.06 1.91 -6.13
CA LEU A 128 -1.35 2.29 -6.18
C LEU A 128 -2.26 1.12 -6.57
N PRO A 129 -1.94 0.27 -7.56
CA PRO A 129 -2.77 -0.89 -7.88
C PRO A 129 -2.86 -1.87 -6.70
N TYR A 130 -1.74 -2.09 -5.99
CA TYR A 130 -1.71 -2.96 -4.81
C TYR A 130 -2.56 -2.41 -3.65
N VAL A 131 -2.28 -1.19 -3.18
CA VAL A 131 -3.00 -0.66 -2.01
C VAL A 131 -4.44 -0.28 -2.35
N GLY A 132 -4.72 0.12 -3.59
CA GLY A 132 -6.07 0.34 -4.10
C GLY A 132 -6.89 -0.94 -4.03
N ALA A 133 -6.37 -2.04 -4.59
CA ALA A 133 -7.02 -3.34 -4.51
C ALA A 133 -7.31 -3.77 -3.06
N ILE A 134 -6.37 -3.55 -2.13
CA ILE A 134 -6.60 -3.86 -0.71
C ILE A 134 -7.73 -3.02 -0.12
N GLY A 135 -7.65 -1.69 -0.28
CA GLY A 135 -8.60 -0.76 0.32
C GLY A 135 -10.02 -0.96 -0.21
N GLU A 136 -10.16 -1.09 -1.53
CA GLU A 136 -11.45 -1.22 -2.21
C GLU A 136 -12.07 -2.61 -2.04
N LYS A 137 -11.26 -3.66 -1.91
CA LYS A 137 -11.78 -5.02 -1.70
C LYS A 137 -12.16 -5.29 -0.25
N ILE A 138 -11.53 -4.61 0.70
CA ILE A 138 -11.89 -4.77 2.12
C ILE A 138 -13.26 -4.16 2.40
N GLY A 139 -13.39 -2.86 2.20
CA GLY A 139 -14.60 -2.13 2.53
C GLY A 139 -15.62 -2.15 1.40
N LYS A 140 -16.90 -2.25 1.75
CA LYS A 140 -17.99 -2.17 0.78
C LYS A 140 -18.09 -0.74 0.23
N ASP A 141 -18.17 -0.63 -1.09
CA ASP A 141 -18.30 0.64 -1.84
C ASP A 141 -17.16 1.64 -1.58
N VAL A 142 -16.04 1.18 -1.01
CA VAL A 142 -14.87 2.01 -0.76
C VAL A 142 -14.12 2.26 -2.07
N LYS A 143 -13.66 3.50 -2.26
CA LYS A 143 -12.83 3.93 -3.39
C LYS A 143 -11.56 4.59 -2.94
N MET A 144 -10.48 4.35 -3.67
CA MET A 144 -9.21 5.03 -3.45
C MET A 144 -9.03 6.21 -4.42
N ASP A 145 -8.63 7.35 -3.88
CA ASP A 145 -8.19 8.51 -4.69
C ASP A 145 -6.74 8.88 -4.39
N VAL A 146 -6.05 9.45 -5.38
CA VAL A 146 -4.76 10.12 -5.19
C VAL A 146 -5.03 11.61 -5.00
N VAL A 147 -4.85 12.11 -3.78
CA VAL A 147 -5.01 13.54 -3.45
C VAL A 147 -3.79 14.33 -3.91
N HIS A 148 -2.62 13.75 -3.72
CA HIS A 148 -1.34 14.29 -4.17
C HIS A 148 -0.45 13.13 -4.60
N ALA A 149 0.00 13.13 -5.85
CA ALA A 149 0.93 12.13 -6.34
C ALA A 149 2.29 12.27 -5.65
N ALA A 150 3.04 11.17 -5.57
CA ALA A 150 4.44 11.26 -5.16
C ALA A 150 5.25 11.90 -6.29
N ASP A 151 6.27 12.65 -5.93
CA ASP A 151 7.19 13.30 -6.85
C ASP A 151 8.61 13.28 -6.27
N GLU A 152 9.54 14.03 -6.85
CA GLU A 152 10.92 14.15 -6.36
C GLU A 152 11.02 14.80 -4.97
N ASN A 153 10.00 15.58 -4.57
CA ASN A 153 9.98 16.35 -3.34
C ASN A 153 9.36 15.57 -2.17
N GLY A 154 8.58 14.53 -2.46
CA GLY A 154 8.06 13.68 -1.40
C GLY A 154 7.04 12.63 -1.80
N PRO A 155 6.56 11.89 -0.79
CA PRO A 155 5.61 10.81 -0.98
C PRO A 155 4.18 11.32 -1.19
N CYS A 156 3.33 10.42 -1.69
CA CYS A 156 1.94 10.72 -2.01
C CYS A 156 1.04 10.94 -0.77
N ILE A 157 -0.04 11.67 -0.98
CA ILE A 157 -1.24 11.67 -0.14
C ILE A 157 -2.33 10.93 -0.91
N LYS A 158 -2.93 9.93 -0.27
CA LYS A 158 -4.05 9.15 -0.84
C LYS A 158 -5.27 9.30 0.05
N ALA A 159 -6.44 8.96 -0.47
CA ALA A 159 -7.66 8.92 0.33
C ALA A 159 -8.42 7.63 0.10
N LEU A 160 -9.18 7.22 1.11
CA LEU A 160 -10.28 6.27 0.98
C LEU A 160 -11.59 7.02 1.21
N SER A 161 -12.59 6.73 0.40
CA SER A 161 -13.92 7.29 0.56
C SER A 161 -15.03 6.31 0.23
N ILE A 162 -16.24 6.60 0.71
CA ILE A 162 -17.48 5.96 0.27
C ILE A 162 -18.33 7.05 -0.41
N PRO A 163 -18.97 6.77 -1.57
CA PRO A 163 -19.90 7.68 -2.23
C PRO A 163 -21.04 8.21 -1.34
#